data_AF-A0A090QLU9-F1
#
_entry.id   AF-A0A090QLU9-F1
#
_cell.length_a   1.000
_cell.length_b   1.000
_cell.length_c   1.000
_cell.angle_alpha   90.00
_cell.angle_beta   90.00
_cell.angle_gamma   90.00
#
_symmetry.space_group_name_H-M   'P 1'
#
loop_
_entity.id
_entity.type
_entity.pdbx_description
1 polymer ?
#
loop_
_entity_poly.entity_id
_entity_poly.type
_entity_poly.pdbx_seq_one_letter_code
_entity_poly.pdbx_strand_id
1 'polypeptide(L)' 'MDQAESLREIFEKQASKKRLEDCQEQVRQAIRTGDNTDLDMLMMQLERAHIEFEETLNSYS' A
#
# COMPACT_ATOMS: atom_id res chain seq x y z
N MET A 1 -15.64 22.12 2.29
CA MET A 1 -15.14 20.91 1.62
C MET A 1 -15.72 20.89 0.22
N ASP A 2 -14.86 20.94 -0.79
CA ASP A 2 -15.26 20.86 -2.20
C ASP A 2 -15.62 19.39 -2.51
N GLN A 3 -16.69 19.13 -3.27
CA GLN A 3 -17.05 17.75 -3.66
C GLN A 3 -15.93 17.10 -4.49
N ALA A 4 -15.15 17.90 -5.23
CA ALA A 4 -14.00 17.42 -5.98
C ALA A 4 -12.84 16.99 -5.06
N GLU A 5 -12.69 17.62 -3.89
CA GLU A 5 -11.70 17.28 -2.88
C GLU A 5 -12.01 15.91 -2.29
N SER A 6 -13.25 15.70 -1.80
CA SER A 6 -13.68 14.43 -1.23
C SER A 6 -13.57 13.23 -2.21
N LEU A 7 -13.78 13.45 -3.50
CA LEU A 7 -13.56 12.40 -4.51
C LEU A 7 -12.08 12.04 -4.66
N ARG A 8 -11.18 13.03 -4.66
CA ARG A 8 -9.72 12.78 -4.73
C ARG A 8 -9.26 11.97 -3.54
N GLU A 9 -9.71 12.31 -2.34
CA GLU A 9 -9.39 11.60 -1.10
C GLU A 9 -9.79 10.12 -1.18
N ILE A 10 -11.00 9.83 -1.69
CA ILE A 10 -11.49 8.46 -1.88
C ILE A 10 -10.61 7.71 -2.87
N PHE A 11 -10.26 8.33 -4.01
CA PHE A 11 -9.41 7.69 -5.01
C PHE A 11 -7.99 7.45 -4.51
N GLU A 12 -7.41 8.40 -3.78
CA GLU A 12 -6.08 8.25 -3.17
C GLU A 12 -6.06 7.10 -2.17
N LYS A 13 -7.06 7.02 -1.29
CA LYS A 13 -7.21 5.91 -0.34
C LYS A 13 -7.40 4.55 -1.03
N GLN A 14 -8.16 4.49 -2.12
CA GLN A 14 -8.33 3.26 -2.89
C GLN A 14 -7.03 2.85 -3.59
N ALA A 15 -6.29 3.81 -4.12
CA ALA A 15 -5.03 3.56 -4.80
C ALA A 15 -3.93 3.09 -3.83
N SER A 16 -3.79 3.74 -2.67
CA SER A 16 -2.84 3.33 -1.62
C SER A 16 -3.18 1.95 -1.07
N LYS A 17 -4.47 1.67 -0.81
CA LYS A 17 -4.93 0.32 -0.42
C LYS A 17 -4.55 -0.75 -1.44
N LYS A 18 -4.82 -0.51 -2.73
CA LYS A 18 -4.49 -1.48 -3.79
C LYS A 18 -2.99 -1.76 -3.84
N ARG A 19 -2.16 -0.72 -3.75
CA ARG A 19 -0.69 -0.88 -3.72
C ARG A 19 -0.23 -1.74 -2.53
N LEU A 20 -0.84 -1.55 -1.36
CA LEU A 20 -0.55 -2.35 -0.18
C LEU A 20 -0.94 -3.83 -0.39
N GLU A 21 -2.13 -4.11 -0.93
CA GLU A 21 -2.58 -5.47 -1.26
C GLU A 21 -1.64 -6.15 -2.28
N ASP A 22 -1.23 -5.43 -3.32
CA ASP A 22 -0.32 -5.94 -4.35
C ASP A 22 1.07 -6.27 -3.77
N CYS A 23 1.61 -5.43 -2.87
CA CYS A 23 2.89 -5.71 -2.19
C CYS A 23 2.79 -6.93 -1.26
N GLN A 24 1.68 -7.06 -0.52
CA GLN A 24 1.44 -8.23 0.34
C GLN A 24 1.41 -9.54 -0.45
N GLU A 25 0.77 -9.54 -1.63
CA GLU A 25 0.73 -10.76 -2.46
C GLU A 25 2.11 -11.11 -3.03
N GLN A 26 2.91 -10.12 -3.44
CA GLN A 26 4.28 -10.35 -3.89
C GLN A 26 5.15 -10.97 -2.79
N VAL A 27 5.10 -10.43 -1.56
CA VAL A 27 5.80 -11.00 -0.40
C VAL A 27 5.33 -12.44 -0.14
N ARG A 28 4.02 -12.69 -0.16
CA ARG A 28 3.47 -14.05 0.00
C ARG A 28 3.96 -14.99 -1.09
N GLN A 29 4.03 -14.54 -2.33
CA GLN A 29 4.50 -15.33 -3.46
C GLN A 29 5.99 -15.67 -3.33
N ALA A 30 6.84 -14.70 -2.96
CA ALA A 30 8.25 -14.91 -2.67
C ALA A 30 8.43 -15.98 -1.58
N ILE A 31 7.71 -15.86 -0.47
CA ILE A 31 7.74 -16.84 0.63
C ILE A 31 7.27 -18.23 0.16
N ARG A 32 6.16 -18.30 -0.59
CA ARG A 32 5.60 -19.58 -1.07
C ARG A 32 6.53 -20.31 -2.04
N THR A 33 7.25 -19.55 -2.89
CA THR A 33 8.16 -20.10 -3.90
C THR A 33 9.56 -20.36 -3.34
N GLY A 34 9.88 -19.81 -2.17
CA GLY A 34 11.22 -19.84 -1.59
C GLY A 34 12.21 -18.92 -2.30
N ASP A 35 11.73 -18.05 -3.20
CA ASP A 35 12.55 -17.04 -3.86
C ASP A 35 12.73 -15.84 -2.92
N ASN A 36 13.82 -15.89 -2.16
CA ASN A 36 14.15 -14.85 -1.19
C ASN A 36 15.08 -13.77 -1.76
N THR A 37 15.41 -13.83 -3.06
CA THR A 37 16.39 -12.93 -3.70
C THR A 37 16.02 -11.46 -3.48
N ASP A 38 14.72 -11.17 -3.54
CA ASP A 38 14.16 -9.82 -3.44
C ASP A 38 13.34 -9.61 -2.16
N LEU A 39 13.37 -10.54 -1.20
CA LEU A 39 12.49 -10.49 -0.04
C LEU A 39 12.70 -9.21 0.79
N ASP A 40 13.95 -8.80 1.02
CA ASP A 40 14.25 -7.57 1.75
C ASP A 40 13.69 -6.33 1.03
N MET A 41 13.82 -6.28 -0.31
CA MET A 41 13.25 -5.21 -1.12
C MET A 41 11.72 -5.19 -1.02
N LEU A 42 11.08 -6.36 -1.15
CA LEU A 42 9.63 -6.50 -1.04
C LEU A 42 9.12 -6.11 0.35
N MET A 43 9.87 -6.42 1.41
CA MET A 43 9.55 -6.00 2.77
C MET A 43 9.65 -4.49 2.95
N MET A 44 10.69 -3.84 2.39
CA MET A 44 10.80 -2.37 2.40
C MET A 44 9.65 -1.70 1.61
N GLN A 45 9.26 -2.29 0.47
CA GLN A 45 8.12 -1.80 -0.31
C GLN A 45 6.80 -1.96 0.44
N LEU A 46 6.62 -3.09 1.14
CA LEU A 46 5.45 -3.34 1.98
C LEU A 46 5.34 -2.33 3.12
N GLU A 47 6.43 -2.05 3.82
CA GLU A 47 6.48 -1.04 4.88
C GLU A 47 6.12 0.34 4.35
N ARG A 48 6.70 0.74 3.22
CA ARG A 48 6.36 2.02 2.58
C ARG A 48 4.88 2.09 2.19
N ALA A 49 4.34 1.05 1.57
CA ALA A 49 2.92 1.01 1.17
C ALA A 49 1.98 1.08 2.40
N HIS A 50 2.42 0.52 3.54
CA HIS A 50 1.69 0.63 4.79
C HIS A 50 1.64 2.07 5.30
N ILE A 51 2.79 2.74 5.35
CA ILE A 51 2.88 4.15 5.76
C ILE A 51 2.03 5.03 4.85
N GLU A 52 2.12 4.88 3.52
CA GLU A 52 1.31 5.63 2.56
C GLU A 52 -0.20 5.41 2.79
N PHE A 53 -0.62 4.18 3.12
CA PHE A 53 -2.02 3.91 3.43
C PHE A 53 -2.45 4.56 4.75
N GLU A 54 -1.62 4.47 5.80
CA GLU A 54 -1.89 5.11 7.10
C GLU A 54 -1.98 6.63 6.98
N GLU A 55 -1.14 7.26 6.17
CA GLU A 55 -1.23 8.69 5.85
C GLU A 55 -2.59 9.03 5.23
N THR A 56 -3.11 8.19 4.33
CA THR A 56 -4.48 8.36 3.79
C THR A 56 -5.60 8.07 4.79
N LEU A 57 -5.31 7.57 5.99
CA LEU A 57 -6.30 7.45 7.08
C LEU A 57 -6.18 8.62 8.06
N ASN A 58 -4.95 9.04 8.37
CA ASN A 58 -4.65 10.07 9.35
C ASN A 58 -4.81 11.49 8.81
N SER A 59 -4.73 11.70 7.49
CA SER A 59 -4.99 13.01 6.85
C SER A 59 -6.42 13.52 7.06
N TYR A 60 -7.31 12.69 7.64
CA TYR A 60 -8.74 12.95 7.75
C TYR A 60 -9.28 12.74 9.18
N SER A 61 -8.40 12.64 10.19
CA SER A 61 -8.74 12.59 11.63
C SER A 61 -8.67 13.98 12.26
#